data_AF-A0A1E5W445-F1
#
_entry.id   AF-A0A1E5W445-F1
#
_cell.length_a   1.000
_cell.length_b   1.000
_cell.length_c   1.000
_cell.angle_alpha   90.00
_cell.angle_beta   90.00
_cell.angle_gamma   90.00
#
_symmetry.space_group_name_H-M   'P 1'
#
loop_
_entity.id
_entity.type
_entity.pdbx_description
1 polymer ?
#
loop_
_entity_poly.entity_id
_entity_poly.type
_entity_poly.pdbx_seq_one_letter_code
_entity_poly.pdbx_strand_id
1 'polypeptide(L)'
;MEGTSRADGRNPNQLRPFSCTGNPLHRAHGSARWAQGDTVVLAAVYGPKPGTRKGENPEKASIEVVWKPKTGQIGRQEREYEMTLKKTLQSICMLTVHPNTTTSVVLQVVGDDGSVSFHMM
;
A
#
# COMPACT_ATOMS: atom_id res chain seq x y z
N MET A 1 21.89 29.81 -19.81
CA MET A 1 21.82 28.42 -19.36
C MET A 1 20.84 28.37 -18.19
N GLU A 2 19.55 28.29 -18.49
CA GLU A 2 18.49 28.23 -17.46
C GLU A 2 18.44 26.81 -16.91
N GLY A 3 18.93 26.66 -15.68
CA GLY A 3 19.00 25.37 -14.99
C GLY A 3 17.60 24.79 -14.81
N THR A 4 17.46 23.54 -15.19
CA THR A 4 16.31 22.64 -15.09
C THR A 4 15.91 22.38 -13.62
N SER A 5 15.51 23.42 -12.92
CA SER A 5 15.04 23.32 -11.53
C SER A 5 13.62 22.78 -11.52
N ARG A 6 13.39 21.69 -10.79
CA ARG A 6 12.05 21.13 -10.55
C ARG A 6 11.17 22.19 -9.87
N ALA A 7 9.85 22.07 -9.97
CA ALA A 7 8.89 23.04 -9.40
C ALA A 7 9.10 23.35 -7.90
N ASP A 8 9.75 22.43 -7.18
CA ASP A 8 10.07 22.52 -5.76
C ASP A 8 11.57 22.67 -5.46
N GLY A 9 12.39 23.01 -6.46
CA GLY A 9 13.82 23.27 -6.29
C GLY A 9 14.70 22.05 -6.05
N ARG A 10 14.16 20.83 -6.18
CA ARG A 10 14.93 19.59 -6.02
C ARG A 10 15.82 19.28 -7.23
N ASN A 11 16.92 18.58 -6.98
CA ASN A 11 17.72 17.98 -8.06
C ASN A 11 16.94 16.87 -8.80
N PRO A 12 17.29 16.55 -10.07
CA PRO A 12 16.62 15.49 -10.83
C PRO A 12 16.51 14.15 -10.09
N ASN A 13 17.59 13.75 -9.40
CA ASN A 13 17.68 12.48 -8.70
C ASN A 13 17.31 12.55 -7.20
N GLN A 14 16.81 13.69 -6.73
CA GLN A 14 16.48 13.89 -5.32
C GLN A 14 14.99 13.57 -5.05
N LEU A 15 14.76 12.58 -4.18
CA LEU A 15 13.43 12.24 -3.70
C LEU A 15 12.84 13.37 -2.85
N ARG A 16 11.51 13.45 -2.79
CA ARG A 16 10.84 14.30 -1.79
C ARG A 16 11.19 13.79 -0.39
N PRO A 17 11.31 14.68 0.62
CA PRO A 17 11.42 14.28 2.01
C PRO A 17 10.30 13.29 2.36
N PHE A 18 10.64 12.21 3.06
CA PHE A 18 9.68 11.21 3.49
C PHE A 18 9.71 11.03 5.00
N SER A 19 8.58 10.60 5.56
CA SER A 19 8.44 10.25 6.96
C SER A 19 7.54 9.03 7.12
N CYS A 20 7.78 8.27 8.19
CA CYS A 20 7.00 7.09 8.52
C CYS A 20 6.62 7.15 10.00
N THR A 21 5.33 6.98 10.29
CA THR A 21 4.84 6.77 11.65
C THR A 21 4.35 5.34 11.78
N GLY A 22 5.02 4.56 12.63
CA GLY A 22 4.65 3.19 12.94
C GLY A 22 3.46 3.11 13.90
N ASN A 23 2.57 2.16 13.65
CA ASN A 23 1.40 1.79 14.44
C ASN A 23 0.49 2.96 14.91
N PRO A 24 0.06 3.87 14.02
CA PRO A 24 -0.86 4.95 14.38
C PRO A 24 -2.29 4.46 14.69
N LEU A 25 -2.67 3.24 14.31
CA LEU A 25 -4.01 2.69 14.54
C LEU A 25 -4.02 1.65 15.66
N HIS A 26 -4.79 1.92 16.72
CA HIS A 26 -4.91 1.03 17.89
C HIS A 26 -5.64 -0.28 17.63
N ARG A 27 -6.53 -0.34 16.62
CA ARG A 27 -7.34 -1.54 16.32
C ARG A 27 -6.72 -2.46 15.27
N ALA A 28 -5.66 -2.01 14.59
CA ALA A 28 -4.96 -2.82 13.61
C ALA A 28 -3.87 -3.63 14.31
N HIS A 29 -3.59 -4.85 13.84
CA HIS A 29 -2.46 -5.64 14.37
C HIS A 29 -1.12 -5.01 13.98
N GLY A 30 -1.08 -4.34 12.82
CA GLY A 30 0.01 -3.46 12.42
C GLY A 30 -0.54 -2.32 11.57
N SER A 31 0.05 -1.13 11.68
CA SER A 31 -0.29 -0.03 10.78
C SER A 31 0.92 0.86 10.55
N ALA A 32 0.90 1.62 9.46
CA ALA A 32 1.93 2.60 9.18
C ALA A 32 1.34 3.76 8.40
N ARG A 33 1.68 4.99 8.80
CA ARG A 33 1.44 6.19 7.99
C ARG A 33 2.74 6.54 7.29
N TRP A 34 2.72 6.54 5.97
CA TRP A 34 3.86 6.93 5.13
C TRP A 34 3.54 8.23 4.41
N ALA A 35 4.46 9.19 4.47
CA ALA A 35 4.37 10.45 3.76
C ALA A 35 5.63 10.68 2.94
N GLN A 36 5.48 11.16 1.71
CA GLN A 36 6.58 11.56 0.83
C GLN A 36 6.19 12.87 0.15
N GLY A 37 6.65 14.00 0.71
CA GLY A 37 6.05 15.31 0.46
C GLY A 37 4.57 15.31 0.85
N ASP A 38 3.72 15.79 -0.05
CA ASP A 38 2.27 15.89 0.15
C ASP A 38 1.50 14.60 -0.23
N THR A 39 2.20 13.59 -0.78
CA THR A 39 1.63 12.25 -0.96
C THR A 39 1.69 11.49 0.36
N VAL A 40 0.53 11.13 0.89
CA VAL A 40 0.38 10.48 2.20
C VAL A 40 -0.54 9.29 2.08
N VAL A 41 -0.09 8.14 2.59
CA VAL A 41 -0.87 6.90 2.65
C VAL A 41 -0.88 6.34 4.07
N LEU A 42 -1.97 5.67 4.42
CA LEU A 42 -2.14 4.95 5.68
C LEU A 42 -2.42 3.48 5.37
N ALA A 43 -1.50 2.60 5.77
CA ALA A 43 -1.64 1.17 5.67
C ALA A 43 -2.08 0.58 7.02
N ALA A 44 -3.02 -0.37 6.98
CA ALA A 44 -3.50 -1.11 8.14
C ALA A 44 -3.54 -2.60 7.81
N VAL A 45 -2.98 -3.42 8.69
CA VAL A 45 -2.91 -4.88 8.55
C VAL A 45 -3.75 -5.54 9.64
N TYR A 46 -4.59 -6.47 9.22
CA TYR A 46 -5.48 -7.24 10.08
C TYR A 46 -5.30 -8.73 9.79
N GLY A 47 -4.45 -9.37 10.57
CA GLY A 47 -4.31 -10.83 10.59
C GLY A 47 -3.02 -11.25 11.27
N PRO A 48 -2.63 -12.53 11.14
CA PRO A 48 -3.33 -13.58 10.39
C PRO A 48 -4.61 -14.04 11.10
N LYS A 49 -5.75 -14.05 10.41
CA LYS A 49 -7.03 -14.56 10.93
C LYS A 49 -7.22 -16.01 10.49
N PRO A 50 -7.70 -16.92 11.35
CA PRO A 50 -8.02 -18.29 10.95
C PRO A 50 -9.09 -18.33 9.85
N GLY A 51 -8.90 -19.22 8.87
CA GLY A 51 -9.79 -19.42 7.75
C GLY A 51 -9.30 -18.73 6.47
N THR A 52 -9.50 -19.41 5.35
CA THR A 52 -9.30 -18.89 3.99
C THR A 52 -10.65 -18.66 3.30
N ARG A 53 -10.70 -17.79 2.30
CA ARG A 53 -11.93 -17.59 1.51
C ARG A 53 -12.25 -18.84 0.69
N LYS A 54 -13.54 -19.08 0.44
CA LYS A 54 -13.99 -20.11 -0.50
C LYS A 54 -13.33 -19.88 -1.87
N GLY A 55 -12.58 -20.87 -2.35
CA GLY A 55 -11.88 -20.82 -3.64
C GLY A 55 -10.38 -20.49 -3.55
N GLU A 56 -9.86 -20.18 -2.36
CA GLU A 56 -8.41 -20.01 -2.15
C GLU A 56 -7.75 -21.29 -1.63
N ASN A 57 -6.45 -21.45 -1.88
CA ASN A 57 -5.73 -22.66 -1.49
C ASN A 57 -5.51 -22.70 0.05
N PRO A 58 -6.09 -23.67 0.78
CA PRO A 58 -5.96 -23.76 2.23
C PRO A 58 -4.54 -24.12 2.70
N GLU A 59 -3.67 -24.62 1.81
CA GLU A 59 -2.27 -24.96 2.15
C GLU A 59 -1.38 -23.73 2.33
N LYS A 60 -1.87 -22.53 1.98
CA LYS A 60 -1.12 -21.27 2.09
C LYS A 60 -1.94 -20.22 2.82
N ALA A 61 -1.25 -19.23 3.36
CA ALA A 61 -1.86 -18.00 3.84
C ALA A 61 -2.39 -17.19 2.64
N SER A 62 -3.57 -16.63 2.80
CA SER A 62 -4.21 -15.74 1.85
C SER A 62 -3.93 -14.29 2.20
N ILE A 63 -3.68 -13.46 1.19
CA ILE A 63 -3.55 -12.01 1.33
C ILE A 63 -4.68 -11.32 0.59
N GLU A 64 -5.42 -10.50 1.33
CA GLU A 64 -6.43 -9.62 0.79
C GLU A 64 -5.92 -8.18 0.83
N VAL A 65 -6.12 -7.44 -0.25
CA VAL A 65 -5.78 -6.03 -0.32
C VAL A 65 -7.04 -5.26 -0.66
N VAL A 66 -7.26 -4.16 0.04
CA VAL A 66 -8.32 -3.20 -0.25
C VAL A 66 -7.70 -1.83 -0.42
N TRP A 67 -7.83 -1.27 -1.62
CA TRP A 67 -7.42 0.10 -1.90
C TRP A 67 -8.57 1.06 -1.67
N LYS A 68 -8.34 2.07 -0.84
CA LYS A 68 -9.29 3.16 -0.59
C LYS A 68 -8.73 4.48 -1.13
N PRO A 69 -9.38 5.08 -2.15
CA PRO A 69 -8.97 6.38 -2.66
C PRO A 69 -9.21 7.47 -1.60
N LYS A 70 -8.64 8.66 -1.84
CA LYS A 70 -8.81 9.83 -0.97
C LYS A 70 -10.28 10.24 -0.86
N THR A 71 -11.01 10.19 -1.98
CA THR A 71 -12.42 10.55 -2.08
C THR A 71 -13.13 9.66 -3.09
N GLY A 72 -14.42 9.38 -2.87
CA GLY A 72 -15.25 8.66 -3.82
C GLY A 72 -15.05 7.13 -3.81
N GLN A 73 -15.49 6.49 -4.89
CA GLN A 73 -15.38 5.05 -5.07
C GLN A 73 -14.13 4.68 -5.89
N ILE A 74 -13.70 3.43 -5.76
CA ILE A 74 -12.53 2.91 -6.47
C ILE A 74 -12.77 2.93 -7.99
N GLY A 75 -11.89 3.61 -8.73
CA GLY A 75 -11.88 3.64 -10.18
C GLY A 75 -11.13 2.45 -10.79
N ARG A 76 -11.02 2.45 -12.12
CA ARG A 76 -10.26 1.41 -12.85
C ARG A 76 -8.78 1.42 -12.47
N GLN A 77 -8.19 2.61 -12.38
CA GLN A 77 -6.75 2.77 -12.13
C GLN A 77 -6.38 2.31 -10.72
N GLU A 78 -7.20 2.65 -9.73
CA GLU A 78 -7.00 2.20 -8.35
C GLU A 78 -7.19 0.70 -8.19
N ARG A 79 -8.08 0.07 -8.98
CA ARG A 79 -8.18 -1.40 -9.03
C ARG A 79 -6.90 -2.03 -9.58
N GLU A 80 -6.25 -1.42 -10.56
CA GLU A 80 -4.96 -1.89 -11.06
C GLU A 80 -3.87 -1.78 -9.98
N TYR A 81 -3.89 -0.72 -9.18
CA TYR A 81 -2.99 -0.56 -8.03
C TYR A 81 -3.26 -1.59 -6.94
N GLU A 82 -4.53 -1.86 -6.62
CA GLU A 82 -4.92 -2.90 -5.68
C GLU A 82 -4.41 -4.27 -6.09
N MET A 83 -4.59 -4.64 -7.37
CA MET A 83 -4.09 -5.91 -7.91
C MET A 83 -2.57 -6.00 -7.90
N THR A 84 -1.88 -4.92 -8.25
CA THR A 84 -0.42 -4.86 -8.24
C THR A 84 0.10 -5.02 -6.82
N LEU A 85 -0.46 -4.26 -5.87
CA LEU A 85 -0.10 -4.35 -4.46
C LEU A 85 -0.36 -5.74 -3.89
N LYS A 86 -1.49 -6.38 -4.22
CA LYS A 86 -1.77 -7.77 -3.83
C LYS A 86 -0.68 -8.72 -4.32
N LYS A 87 -0.29 -8.65 -5.60
CA LYS A 87 0.77 -9.50 -6.16
C LYS A 87 2.13 -9.25 -5.50
N THR A 88 2.48 -7.98 -5.27
CA THR A 88 3.72 -7.62 -4.59
C THR A 88 3.76 -8.17 -3.17
N LEU A 89 2.68 -8.01 -2.39
CA LEU A 89 2.59 -8.55 -1.04
C LEU A 89 2.65 -10.07 -1.00
N GLN A 90 1.98 -10.75 -1.94
CA GLN A 90 2.06 -12.21 -2.08
C GLN A 90 3.47 -12.71 -2.40
N SER A 91 4.29 -11.90 -3.09
CA SER A 91 5.67 -12.25 -3.43
C SER A 91 6.66 -12.04 -2.28
N ILE A 92 6.42 -11.07 -1.39
CA ILE A 92 7.34 -10.74 -0.29
C ILE A 92 6.97 -11.43 1.03
N CYS A 93 5.71 -11.80 1.21
CA CYS A 93 5.25 -12.47 2.43
C CYS A 93 5.47 -13.98 2.37
N MET A 94 5.94 -14.57 3.47
CA MET A 94 6.08 -16.03 3.59
C MET A 94 4.72 -16.69 3.86
N LEU A 95 4.04 -17.13 2.80
CA LEU A 95 2.67 -17.67 2.89
C LEU A 95 2.60 -19.10 3.46
N THR A 96 3.71 -19.78 3.67
CA THR A 96 3.75 -21.17 4.16
C THR A 96 3.81 -21.28 5.69
N VAL A 97 4.09 -20.19 6.40
CA VAL A 97 4.28 -20.18 7.87
C VAL A 97 2.96 -20.38 8.62
N HIS A 98 1.86 -19.83 8.08
CA HIS A 98 0.53 -19.88 8.69
C HIS A 98 -0.52 -20.32 7.65
N PRO A 99 -0.58 -21.62 7.29
CA PRO A 99 -1.55 -22.12 6.31
C PRO A 99 -2.99 -21.90 6.81
N ASN A 100 -3.95 -21.82 5.89
CA ASN A 100 -5.36 -21.60 6.17
C ASN A 100 -5.63 -20.36 7.04
N THR A 101 -4.85 -19.30 6.82
CA THR A 101 -5.09 -17.99 7.43
C THR A 101 -5.27 -16.91 6.37
N THR A 102 -5.96 -15.84 6.73
CA THR A 102 -6.14 -14.67 5.88
C THR A 102 -5.57 -13.44 6.56
N THR A 103 -4.74 -12.71 5.84
CA THR A 103 -4.24 -11.39 6.24
C THR A 103 -4.85 -10.33 5.34
N SER A 104 -5.64 -9.43 5.93
CA SER A 104 -6.24 -8.32 5.20
C SER A 104 -5.40 -7.05 5.36
N VAL A 105 -5.04 -6.42 4.25
CA VAL A 105 -4.28 -5.17 4.17
C VAL A 105 -5.17 -4.10 3.56
N VAL A 106 -5.36 -3.00 4.27
CA VAL A 106 -6.12 -1.85 3.79
C VAL A 106 -5.14 -0.71 3.57
N LEU A 107 -5.13 -0.14 2.37
CA LEU A 107 -4.34 1.04 2.04
C LEU A 107 -5.30 2.21 1.75
N GLN A 108 -5.24 3.23 2.59
CA GLN A 108 -6.00 4.47 2.47
C GLN A 108 -5.10 5.58 1.96
N VAL A 109 -5.47 6.19 0.83
CA VAL A 109 -4.83 7.42 0.36
C VAL A 109 -5.37 8.59 1.18
N VAL A 110 -4.48 9.37 1.78
CA VAL A 110 -4.80 10.56 2.59
C VAL A 110 -4.50 11.83 1.79
N GLY A 111 -3.37 11.85 1.10
CA GLY A 111 -2.94 12.91 0.18
C GLY A 111 -2.32 12.28 -1.06
N ASP A 112 -2.54 12.92 -2.21
CA ASP A 112 -1.95 12.50 -3.49
C ASP A 112 -1.41 13.74 -4.20
N ASP A 113 -0.09 13.82 -4.25
CA ASP A 113 0.69 14.80 -5.00
C ASP A 113 1.62 14.04 -5.98
N GLY A 114 1.16 12.91 -6.51
CA GLY A 114 1.92 12.05 -7.42
C GLY A 114 2.77 10.99 -6.72
N SER A 115 3.26 10.01 -7.50
CA SER A 115 3.96 8.81 -7.01
C SER A 115 3.16 7.97 -6.00
N VAL A 116 1.83 8.13 -5.93
CA VAL A 116 0.97 7.25 -5.13
C VAL A 116 0.86 5.86 -5.76
N SER A 117 1.20 5.74 -7.04
CA SER A 117 0.99 4.58 -7.87
C SER A 117 2.24 4.03 -8.51
N PHE A 118 2.17 2.76 -8.92
CA PHE A 118 3.24 1.98 -9.54
C PHE A 118 3.43 2.26 -11.03
N HIS A 119 3.05 3.44 -11.53
CA HIS A 119 3.18 3.74 -12.95
C HIS A 119 4.66 4.00 -13.29
N MET A 120 5.33 2.97 -13.80
CA MET A 120 6.56 3.10 -14.55
C MET A 120 6.17 3.60 -15.94
N MET A 121 6.58 4.83 -16.27
CA MET A 121 6.52 5.38 -17.63
C MET A 121 7.29 4.48 -18.60
#